data_AF-A0A5E7A6Y9-F1
#
_entry.id   AF-A0A5E7A6Y9-F1
#
_cell.length_a   1.000
_cell.length_b   1.000
_cell.length_c   1.000
_cell.angle_alpha   90.00
_cell.angle_beta   90.00
_cell.angle_gamma   90.00
#
_symmetry.space_group_name_H-M   'P 1'
#
loop_
_entity.id
_entity.type
_entity.pdbx_description
1 polymer ?
#
loop_
_entity_poly.entity_id
_entity_poly.type
_entity_poly.pdbx_seq_one_letter_code
_entity_poly.pdbx_strand_id
1 'polypeptide(L)'
;MNIEHAVLPEADLTFKCMSHNKRDDGFITRYNIEVTDTRSEKVATISIEPRHLASARSMKTILLDRCLFYSVTQKKHDQMLLELFDSPDSQAESED
;
A
#
# COMPACT_ATOMS: atom_id res chain seq x y z
N MET A 1 20.10 -2.56 -32.28
CA MET A 1 19.54 -1.36 -31.61
C MET A 1 18.30 -1.84 -30.88
N ASN A 2 18.47 -2.22 -29.63
CA ASN A 2 17.38 -2.75 -28.83
C ASN A 2 16.69 -1.55 -28.21
N ILE A 3 15.46 -1.30 -28.64
CA ILE A 3 14.59 -0.30 -28.02
C ILE A 3 14.29 -0.86 -26.64
N GLU A 4 15.02 -0.37 -25.64
CA GLU A 4 14.64 -0.50 -24.24
C GLU A 4 13.23 0.08 -24.15
N HIS A 5 12.23 -0.80 -24.05
CA HIS A 5 10.93 -0.39 -23.56
C HIS A 5 11.17 0.21 -22.19
N ALA A 6 11.17 1.54 -22.11
CA ALA A 6 10.98 2.25 -20.87
C ALA A 6 9.61 1.82 -20.34
N VAL A 7 9.60 0.75 -19.55
CA VAL A 7 8.50 0.42 -18.66
C VAL A 7 8.49 1.56 -17.65
N LEU A 8 7.74 2.62 -17.97
CA LEU A 8 7.36 3.61 -16.98
C LEU A 8 6.73 2.83 -15.83
N PRO A 9 7.26 2.90 -14.59
CA PRO A 9 6.58 2.30 -13.47
C PRO A 9 5.27 3.04 -13.31
N GLU A 10 4.15 2.38 -13.62
CA GLU A 10 2.83 2.99 -13.61
C GLU A 10 2.27 3.23 -12.19
N ALA A 11 3.10 3.09 -11.17
CA ALA A 11 3.03 3.80 -9.90
C ALA A 11 4.46 3.86 -9.32
N ASP A 12 4.93 5.04 -8.95
CA ASP A 12 6.25 5.19 -8.32
C ASP A 12 6.25 4.73 -6.86
N LEU A 13 5.09 4.32 -6.34
CA LEU A 13 4.90 3.93 -4.96
C LEU A 13 4.80 2.40 -4.86
N THR A 14 5.65 1.80 -4.04
CA THR A 14 5.50 0.43 -3.57
C THR A 14 4.85 0.43 -2.19
N PHE A 15 4.08 -0.62 -1.90
CA PHE A 15 3.33 -0.75 -0.66
C PHE A 15 3.69 -2.06 0.01
N LYS A 16 3.91 -2.02 1.31
CA LYS A 16 4.19 -3.20 2.13
C LYS A 16 3.36 -3.15 3.41
N CYS A 17 2.59 -4.20 3.68
CA CYS A 17 1.90 -4.34 4.95
C CYS A 17 2.94 -4.72 6.02
N MET A 18 3.04 -3.90 7.07
CA MET A 18 4.00 -4.12 8.16
C MET A 18 3.34 -4.81 9.35
N SER A 19 2.11 -4.41 9.67
CA SER A 19 1.31 -5.02 10.73
C SER A 19 -0.15 -4.59 10.62
N HIS A 20 -1.03 -5.27 11.35
CA HIS A 20 -2.42 -4.88 11.54
C HIS A 20 -2.78 -4.87 13.02
N ASN A 21 -3.76 -4.04 13.39
CA ASN A 21 -4.37 -4.09 14.72
C ASN A 21 -5.71 -4.80 14.61
N LYS A 22 -5.88 -5.89 15.37
CA LYS A 22 -7.14 -6.62 15.50
C LYS A 22 -7.87 -6.22 16.78
N ARG A 23 -9.19 -6.25 16.74
CA ARG A 23 -10.06 -6.19 17.92
C ARG A 23 -10.36 -7.59 18.43
N ASP A 24 -10.93 -7.68 19.62
CA ASP A 24 -11.36 -8.92 20.26
C ASP A 24 -12.44 -9.67 19.45
N ASP A 25 -13.15 -8.96 18.57
CA ASP A 25 -14.14 -9.50 17.63
C ASP A 25 -13.51 -10.11 16.36
N GLY A 26 -12.17 -10.09 16.25
CA GLY A 26 -11.41 -10.59 15.10
C GLY A 26 -11.34 -9.62 13.92
N PHE A 27 -11.99 -8.46 13.98
CA PHE A 27 -11.95 -7.48 12.90
C PHE A 27 -10.67 -6.64 12.95
N ILE A 28 -10.06 -6.44 11.77
CA ILE A 28 -8.93 -5.52 11.62
C ILE A 28 -9.44 -4.08 11.67
N THR A 29 -8.89 -3.30 12.59
CA THR A 29 -9.22 -1.87 12.72
C THR A 29 -8.33 -0.99 11.88
N ARG A 30 -7.04 -1.32 11.80
CA ARG A 30 -6.03 -0.56 11.07
C ARG A 30 -4.94 -1.47 10.51
N TYR A 31 -4.45 -1.10 9.33
CA TYR A 31 -3.22 -1.58 8.75
C TYR A 31 -2.14 -0.53 8.90
N ASN A 32 -0.94 -0.95 9.28
CA ASN A 32 0.27 -0.14 9.18
C ASN A 32 0.98 -0.53 7.89
N ILE A 33 1.04 0.40 6.96
CA ILE A 33 1.58 0.20 5.61
C ILE A 33 2.80 1.08 5.45
N GLU A 34 3.90 0.48 5.03
CA GLU A 34 5.05 1.19 4.52
C GLU A 34 4.82 1.50 3.04
N VAL A 35 5.01 2.76 2.67
CA VAL A 35 4.90 3.26 1.31
C VAL A 35 6.24 3.84 0.91
N THR A 36 6.82 3.31 -0.16
CA THR A 36 8.12 3.73 -0.65
C THR A 36 7.96 4.36 -2.01
N ASP A 37 8.33 5.64 -2.13
CA ASP A 37 8.45 6.33 -3.40
C ASP A 37 9.80 6.00 -4.03
N THR A 38 9.76 5.18 -5.07
CA THR A 38 10.93 4.72 -5.83
C THR A 38 11.62 5.82 -6.62
N ARG A 39 10.97 6.97 -6.88
CA ARG A 39 11.62 8.12 -7.54
C ARG A 39 12.50 8.94 -6.59
N SER A 40 12.04 9.07 -5.34
CA SER A 40 12.69 9.92 -4.34
C SER A 40 13.38 9.13 -3.23
N GLU A 41 13.28 7.80 -3.26
CA GLU A 41 13.67 6.86 -2.20
C GLU A 41 13.03 7.19 -0.84
N LYS A 42 11.94 7.96 -0.85
CA LYS A 42 11.24 8.38 0.35
C LYS A 42 10.38 7.26 0.86
N VAL A 43 10.60 6.88 2.12
CA VAL A 43 9.79 5.89 2.83
C VAL A 43 8.87 6.60 3.82
N ALA A 44 7.60 6.21 3.86
CA ALA A 44 6.64 6.69 4.84
C ALA A 44 5.78 5.55 5.36
N THR A 45 5.57 5.51 6.68
CA THR A 45 4.61 4.59 7.30
C THR A 45 3.28 5.31 7.52
N ILE A 46 2.18 4.70 7.08
CA ILE A 46 0.83 5.18 7.30
C ILE A 46 0.02 4.15 8.07
N SER A 47 -0.82 4.63 9.00
CA SER A 47 -1.81 3.79 9.69
C SER A 47 -3.19 4.12 9.12
N ILE A 48 -3.86 3.13 8.54
CA ILE A 48 -5.07 3.34 7.76
C ILE A 48 -6.12 2.28 8.08
N GLU A 49 -7.38 2.70 8.17
CA GLU A 49 -8.49 1.78 8.39
C GLU A 49 -8.87 1.06 7.08
N PRO A 50 -9.35 -0.21 7.15
CA PRO A 50 -9.65 -1.01 5.95
C PRO A 50 -10.56 -0.29 4.93
N ARG A 51 -11.57 0.45 5.40
CA ARG A 51 -12.50 1.21 4.53
C ARG A 51 -11.81 2.31 3.72
N HIS A 52 -10.78 2.92 4.29
CA HIS A 52 -9.99 3.96 3.63
C HIS A 52 -8.94 3.34 2.72
N LEU A 53 -8.39 2.20 3.13
CA LEU A 53 -7.45 1.43 2.31
C LEU A 53 -8.12 0.90 1.04
N ALA A 54 -9.37 0.42 1.11
CA ALA A 54 -10.13 -0.08 -0.04
C ALA A 54 -10.58 1.01 -1.03
N SER A 55 -10.40 2.30 -0.69
CA SER A 55 -10.86 3.42 -1.48
C SER A 55 -9.68 4.15 -2.11
N ALA A 56 -9.53 4.04 -3.43
CA ALA A 56 -8.47 4.72 -4.19
C ALA A 56 -8.45 6.24 -3.94
N ARG A 57 -9.63 6.85 -3.79
CA ARG A 57 -9.77 8.28 -3.48
C ARG A 57 -9.28 8.62 -2.08
N SER A 58 -9.60 7.78 -1.09
CA SER A 58 -9.13 7.99 0.28
C SER A 58 -7.61 7.82 0.35
N MET A 59 -7.08 6.77 -0.27
CA MET A 59 -5.63 6.55 -0.39
C MET A 59 -4.91 7.72 -1.04
N LYS A 60 -5.46 8.25 -2.15
CA LYS A 60 -4.90 9.43 -2.80
C LYS A 60 -4.79 10.62 -1.84
N THR A 61 -5.82 10.87 -1.05
CA THR A 61 -5.83 12.00 -0.10
C THR A 61 -4.79 11.79 1.00
N ILE A 62 -4.77 10.61 1.61
CA ILE A 62 -3.84 10.27 2.70
C ILE A 62 -2.38 10.34 2.24
N LEU A 63 -2.09 9.87 1.03
CA LEU A 63 -0.74 9.89 0.47
C LEU A 63 -0.31 11.30 0.08
N LEU A 64 -1.23 12.12 -0.46
CA LEU A 64 -0.95 13.53 -0.75
C LEU A 64 -0.60 14.32 0.50
N ASP A 65 -1.25 14.06 1.64
CA ASP A 65 -0.90 14.66 2.94
C ASP A 65 0.53 14.29 3.40
N ARG A 66 1.10 13.22 2.84
CA ARG A 66 2.49 12.78 3.05
C ARG A 66 3.43 13.19 1.92
N CYS A 67 2.97 14.05 1.00
CA CYS A 67 3.66 14.44 -0.23
C CYS A 67 4.05 13.23 -1.11
N LEU A 68 3.22 12.19 -1.12
CA LEU A 68 3.35 11.02 -1.99
C LEU A 68 2.27 11.08 -3.07
N PHE A 69 2.70 11.17 -4.32
CA PHE A 69 1.78 11.31 -5.44
C PHE A 69 1.19 9.96 -5.85
N TYR A 70 -0.10 9.78 -5.56
CA TYR A 70 -0.84 8.58 -5.93
C TYR A 70 -1.88 8.89 -7.00
N SER A 71 -1.61 8.48 -8.23
CA SER A 71 -2.47 8.70 -9.39
C SER A 71 -2.72 7.41 -10.15
N VAL A 72 -3.43 6.48 -9.51
CA VAL A 72 -3.83 5.22 -10.14
C VAL A 72 -5.34 5.18 -10.39
N THR A 73 -5.77 4.34 -11.33
CA THR A 73 -7.19 4.03 -11.53
C THR A 73 -7.70 3.07 -10.45
N GLN A 74 -9.02 2.97 -10.25
CA GLN A 74 -9.58 2.01 -9.29
C GLN A 74 -9.11 0.58 -9.57
N LYS A 75 -9.10 0.14 -10.84
CA LYS A 75 -8.61 -1.20 -11.22
C LYS A 75 -7.17 -1.45 -10.76
N LYS A 76 -6.28 -0.46 -10.90
CA LYS A 76 -4.88 -0.59 -10.45
C LYS A 76 -4.75 -0.53 -8.92
N HIS A 77 -5.61 0.26 -8.28
CA HIS A 77 -5.70 0.27 -6.83
C HIS A 77 -6.11 -1.11 -6.30
N ASP A 78 -7.13 -1.73 -6.88
CA ASP A 78 -7.58 -3.08 -6.51
C ASP A 78 -6.47 -4.12 -6.73
N GLN A 79 -5.72 -4.02 -7.83
CA GLN A 79 -4.55 -4.86 -8.08
C GLN A 79 -3.47 -4.68 -7.00
N MET A 80 -3.17 -3.44 -6.60
CA MET A 80 -2.22 -3.17 -5.52
C MET A 80 -2.69 -3.79 -4.19
N LEU A 81 -3.99 -3.76 -3.89
CA LEU A 81 -4.52 -4.40 -2.69
C LEU A 81 -4.34 -5.91 -2.72
N LEU A 82 -4.53 -6.55 -3.88
CA LEU A 82 -4.24 -7.97 -4.04
C LEU A 82 -2.76 -8.24 -3.75
N GLU A 83 -1.84 -7.52 -4.38
CA GLU A 83 -0.39 -7.69 -4.17
C GLU A 83 0.04 -7.42 -2.72
N LEU A 84 -0.56 -6.42 -2.08
CA LEU A 84 -0.29 -6.05 -0.69
C LEU A 84 -0.60 -7.18 0.30
N PHE A 85 -1.62 -8.00 0.00
CA PHE A 85 -2.11 -9.07 0.89
C PHE A 85 -1.82 -10.49 0.37
N ASP A 86 -1.38 -10.65 -0.87
CA ASP A 86 -0.95 -11.93 -1.47
C ASP A 86 0.48 -12.30 -1.04
N SER A 87 1.19 -11.37 -0.39
CA SER A 87 2.54 -11.60 0.12
C SER A 87 2.53 -12.55 1.35
N PRO A 88 3.23 -13.70 1.31
CA PRO A 88 3.21 -14.73 2.36
C PRO A 88 3.81 -14.30 3.71
N ASP A 89 4.47 -13.15 3.79
CA ASP A 89 5.00 -12.57 5.03
C ASP A 89 3.91 -12.00 5.98
N SER A 90 2.63 -12.05 5.59
CA SER A 90 1.51 -11.61 6.43
C SER A 90 1.12 -12.63 7.53
N GLN A 91 1.80 -13.78 7.62
CA GLN A 91 1.69 -14.77 8.70
C GLN A 91 2.89 -14.67 9.66
N ALA A 92 2.98 -13.61 10.45
CA ALA A 92 3.91 -13.52 11.56
C ALA A 92 3.28 -12.85 12.79
N GLU A 93 2.34 -13.55 13.41
CA GLU A 93 2.01 -13.47 14.84
C GLU A 93 1.76 -14.94 15.24
N SER A 94 2.79 -15.73 15.61
CA SER A 94 3.35 -15.85 16.95
C SER A 94 2.26 -15.95 18.03
N GLU A 95 1.79 -17.19 18.22
CA GLU A 95 1.21 -17.67 19.48
C GLU A 95 2.26 -17.51 20.60
N ASP A 96 1.87 -16.87 21.70
CA ASP A 96 2.49 -17.01 23.03
C ASP A 96 1.37 -17.25 24.05
#